data_AF-A0A7Y8L6E8-F1
#
_entry.id   AF-A0A7Y8L6E8-F1
#
_cell.length_a   1.000
_cell.length_b   1.000
_cell.length_c   1.000
_cell.angle_alpha   90.00
_cell.angle_beta   90.00
_cell.angle_gamma   90.00
#
_symmetry.space_group_name_H-M   'P 1'
#
loop_
_entity.id
_entity.type
_entity.pdbx_description
1 polymer ?
#
loop_
_entity_poly.entity_id
_entity_poly.type
_entity_poly.pdbx_seq_one_letter_code
_entity_poly.pdbx_strand_id
1 'polypeptide(L)'
;MALDPDCFIGREEFQRNVDAYIESIKGSAKAPGTEEILVPGEPEYRTEQQFLTEGIPLAPNTVKDLGVLAKSLGIPFLPDKA
;
A
#
# COMPACT_ATOMS: atom_id res chain seq x y z
N MET A 1 -5.12 -20.20 -3.13
CA MET A 1 -4.95 -21.05 -1.93
C MET A 1 -5.22 -20.18 -0.71
N ALA A 2 -5.90 -20.71 0.31
CA ALA A 2 -6.14 -20.03 1.58
C ALA A 2 -5.89 -21.02 2.73
N LEU A 3 -5.36 -20.52 3.85
CA LEU A 3 -5.11 -21.30 5.07
C LEU A 3 -5.80 -20.60 6.24
N ASP A 4 -6.54 -21.35 7.04
CA ASP A 4 -7.25 -20.81 8.19
C ASP A 4 -6.44 -21.02 9.48
N PRO A 5 -5.96 -19.96 10.15
CA PRO A 5 -5.20 -20.08 11.39
C PRO A 5 -5.94 -20.83 12.51
N ASP A 6 -7.29 -20.80 12.50
CA ASP A 6 -8.11 -21.49 13.50
C ASP A 6 -8.02 -23.02 13.41
N CYS A 7 -7.59 -23.55 12.26
CA CYS A 7 -7.27 -24.98 12.11
C CYS A 7 -5.88 -25.37 12.63
N PHE A 8 -5.09 -24.42 13.14
CA PHE A 8 -3.72 -24.64 13.63
C PHE A 8 -3.54 -24.12 15.05
N ILE A 9 -2.94 -22.94 15.20
CA ILE A 9 -2.60 -22.33 16.50
C ILE A 9 -3.70 -21.38 17.02
N GLY A 10 -4.77 -21.16 16.24
CA GLY A 10 -5.79 -20.17 16.56
C GLY A 10 -5.43 -18.78 16.06
N ARG A 11 -6.44 -18.01 15.63
CA ARG A 11 -6.26 -16.67 15.05
C ARG A 11 -5.64 -15.66 16.00
N GLU A 12 -6.01 -15.69 17.28
CA GLU A 12 -5.45 -14.77 18.28
C GLU A 12 -3.95 -15.02 18.50
N GLU A 13 -3.54 -16.28 18.66
CA GLU A 13 -2.13 -16.62 18.85
C GLU A 13 -1.31 -16.35 17.59
N PHE A 14 -1.88 -16.63 16.40
CA PHE A 14 -1.28 -16.26 15.13
C PHE A 14 -1.00 -14.76 15.04
N GLN A 15 -1.96 -13.90 15.37
CA GLN A 15 -1.78 -12.45 15.36
C GLN A 15 -0.68 -12.01 16.33
N ARG A 16 -0.71 -12.49 17.59
CA ARG A 16 0.34 -12.18 18.57
C ARG A 16 1.74 -12.56 18.09
N ASN A 17 1.88 -13.72 17.47
CA ASN A 17 3.17 -14.19 16.95
C ASN A 17 3.64 -13.35 15.75
N VAL A 18 2.73 -12.94 14.87
CA VAL A 18 3.03 -12.04 13.75
C VAL A 18 3.46 -10.66 14.28
N ASP A 19 2.76 -10.10 15.27
CA ASP A 19 3.10 -8.82 15.88
C ASP A 19 4.51 -8.86 16.51
N ALA A 20 4.80 -9.88 17.31
CA ALA A 20 6.12 -10.06 17.91
C ALA A 20 7.23 -10.24 16.85
N TYR A 21 6.91 -10.92 15.75
CA TYR A 21 7.84 -11.06 14.63
C TYR A 21 8.12 -9.73 13.94
N ILE A 22 7.08 -8.93 13.68
CA ILE A 22 7.21 -7.58 13.13
C ILE A 22 8.09 -6.72 14.05
N GLU A 23 7.83 -6.72 15.36
CA GLU A 23 8.63 -6.00 16.34
C GLU A 23 10.10 -6.41 16.29
N SER A 24 10.39 -7.72 16.19
CA SER A 24 11.76 -8.22 16.09
C SER A 24 12.49 -7.74 14.84
N ILE A 25 11.79 -7.67 13.69
CA ILE A 25 12.35 -7.17 12.43
C ILE A 25 12.66 -5.68 12.56
N LYS A 26 11.68 -4.89 13.04
CA LYS A 26 11.85 -3.43 13.16
C LYS A 26 12.89 -3.04 14.21
N GLY A 27 13.10 -3.87 15.22
CA GLY A 27 14.12 -3.72 16.26
C GLY A 27 15.51 -4.26 15.88
N SER A 28 15.67 -4.89 14.71
CA SER A 28 16.95 -5.47 14.29
C SER A 28 18.00 -4.41 13.92
N ALA A 29 19.27 -4.81 13.87
CA ALA A 29 20.37 -3.92 13.49
C ALA A 29 20.17 -3.38 12.06
N LYS A 30 20.19 -2.05 11.93
CA LYS A 30 20.02 -1.36 10.65
C LYS A 30 21.33 -1.37 9.85
N ALA A 31 21.21 -1.48 8.52
CA ALA A 31 22.35 -1.26 7.63
C ALA A 31 22.79 0.22 7.67
N PRO A 32 24.08 0.54 7.41
CA PRO A 32 24.54 1.93 7.32
C PRO A 32 23.69 2.75 6.35
N GLY A 33 23.26 3.94 6.77
CA GLY A 33 22.41 4.83 5.97
C GLY A 33 20.92 4.46 5.93
N THR A 34 20.48 3.43 6.67
CA THR A 34 19.06 3.07 6.79
C THR A 34 18.43 3.73 8.02
N GLU A 35 17.40 4.56 7.82
CA GLU A 35 16.70 5.25 8.90
C GLU A 35 15.78 4.30 9.68
N GLU A 36 15.01 3.48 8.98
CA GLU A 36 14.06 2.52 9.56
C GLU A 36 14.03 1.20 8.75
N ILE A 37 13.64 0.10 9.40
CA ILE A 37 13.35 -1.18 8.74
C ILE A 37 11.84 -1.27 8.59
N LEU A 38 11.37 -1.49 7.36
CA LEU A 38 9.96 -1.66 7.04
C LEU A 38 9.65 -3.13 6.76
N VAL A 39 8.44 -3.56 7.09
CA VAL A 39 7.94 -4.90 6.73
C VAL A 39 7.17 -4.87 5.40
N PRO A 40 7.09 -5.99 4.67
CA PRO A 40 6.30 -6.04 3.44
C PRO A 40 4.85 -5.57 3.65
N GLY A 41 4.38 -4.66 2.79
CA GLY A 41 3.06 -4.03 2.90
C GLY A 41 3.05 -2.70 3.66
N GLU A 42 4.03 -2.42 4.53
CA GLU A 42 4.10 -1.14 5.26
C GLU A 42 4.37 0.07 4.33
N PRO A 43 5.31 0.02 3.36
CA PRO A 43 5.48 1.10 2.39
C PRO A 43 4.19 1.39 1.61
N GLU A 44 3.53 0.34 1.12
CA GLU A 44 2.31 0.44 0.33
C GLU A 44 1.16 1.03 1.15
N TYR A 45 1.00 0.61 2.41
CA TYR A 45 0.00 1.18 3.32
C TYR A 45 0.24 2.68 3.55
N ARG A 46 1.50 3.10 3.76
CA ARG A 46 1.84 4.53 3.92
C ARG A 46 1.51 5.33 2.67
N THR A 47 1.85 4.82 1.49
CA THR A 47 1.52 5.45 0.21
C THR A 47 0.00 5.53 -0.01
N GLU A 48 -0.75 4.50 0.35
CA GLU A 48 -2.21 4.51 0.29
C GLU A 48 -2.81 5.60 1.18
N GLN A 49 -2.39 5.67 2.46
CA GLN A 49 -2.88 6.70 3.38
C GLN A 49 -2.57 8.11 2.87
N GLN A 50 -1.39 8.31 2.28
CA GLN A 50 -1.02 9.58 1.65
C GLN A 50 -1.92 9.89 0.44
N PHE A 51 -2.15 8.94 -0.46
CA PHE A 51 -2.93 9.20 -1.68
C PHE A 51 -4.43 9.34 -1.41
N LEU A 52 -4.94 8.76 -0.32
CA LEU A 52 -6.32 8.99 0.12
C LEU A 52 -6.55 10.45 0.54
N THR A 53 -5.54 11.13 1.08
CA THR A 53 -5.65 12.53 1.52
C THR A 53 -5.20 13.52 0.44
N GLU A 54 -4.10 13.25 -0.24
CA GLU A 54 -3.47 14.15 -1.20
C GLU A 54 -3.96 13.94 -2.65
N GLY A 55 -4.54 12.78 -2.92
CA GLY A 55 -4.85 12.32 -4.28
C GLY A 55 -3.72 11.49 -4.90
N ILE A 56 -4.07 10.71 -5.93
CA ILE A 56 -3.12 9.82 -6.62
C ILE A 56 -2.38 10.63 -7.70
N PRO A 57 -1.05 10.73 -7.66
CA PRO A 57 -0.28 11.35 -8.72
C PRO A 57 -0.29 10.44 -9.96
N LEU A 58 -0.77 10.97 -11.09
CA LEU A 58 -0.74 10.29 -12.38
C LEU A 58 0.31 10.93 -13.29
N ALA A 59 1.04 10.10 -14.03
CA ALA A 59 1.96 10.60 -15.05
C ALA A 59 1.17 11.38 -16.14
N PRO A 60 1.76 12.44 -16.74
CA PRO A 60 1.07 13.25 -17.76
C PRO A 60 0.53 12.44 -18.93
N ASN A 61 1.28 11.42 -19.36
CA ASN A 61 0.84 10.52 -20.43
C ASN A 61 -0.38 9.68 -20.03
N THR A 62 -0.42 9.19 -18.78
CA THR A 62 -1.58 8.46 -18.25
C THR A 62 -2.83 9.33 -18.24
N VAL A 63 -2.72 10.59 -17.81
CA VAL A 63 -3.84 11.55 -17.84
C VAL A 63 -4.33 11.77 -19.28
N LYS A 64 -3.40 11.94 -20.23
CA LYS A 64 -3.71 12.10 -21.64
C LYS A 64 -4.45 10.88 -22.21
N ASP A 65 -3.95 9.68 -21.94
CA ASP A 65 -4.54 8.44 -22.46
C ASP A 65 -5.94 8.20 -21.89
N LEU A 66 -6.15 8.49 -20.60
CA LEU A 66 -7.46 8.44 -19.98
C LEU A 66 -8.43 9.48 -20.57
N GLY A 67 -7.95 10.69 -20.87
CA GLY A 67 -8.75 11.72 -21.54
C GLY A 67 -9.17 11.33 -22.97
N VAL A 68 -8.27 10.71 -23.74
CA VAL A 68 -8.60 10.16 -25.07
C VAL A 68 -9.66 9.07 -24.97
N LEU A 69 -9.52 8.16 -23.99
CA LEU A 69 -10.48 7.10 -23.75
C LEU A 69 -11.85 7.65 -23.32
N ALA A 70 -11.88 8.62 -22.40
CA ALA A 70 -13.12 9.25 -21.97
C ALA A 70 -13.86 9.90 -23.15
N LYS A 71 -13.13 10.58 -24.03
CA LYS A 71 -13.68 11.17 -25.26
C LYS A 71 -14.25 10.13 -26.23
N SER A 72 -13.56 9.01 -26.44
CA SER A 72 -14.04 7.97 -27.36
C SER A 72 -15.30 7.27 -26.84
N LEU A 73 -15.47 7.22 -25.52
CA LEU A 73 -16.64 6.65 -24.85
C LEU A 73 -17.75 7.67 -24.58
N GLY A 74 -17.53 8.96 -24.85
CA GLY A 74 -18.49 10.03 -24.58
C GLY A 74 -18.74 10.30 -23.09
N ILE A 75 -17.76 9.99 -22.23
CA ILE A 75 -17.84 10.18 -20.78
C ILE A 75 -17.09 11.47 -20.40
N PRO A 76 -17.62 12.32 -19.51
CA PRO A 76 -16.89 13.46 -18.98
C PRO A 76 -15.58 13.03 -18.30
N PHE A 77 -14.46 13.63 -18.70
CA PHE A 77 -13.19 13.43 -18.01
C PHE A 77 -13.11 14.40 -16.81
N LEU A 78 -12.55 13.92 -15.69
CA LEU A 78 -12.52 14.63 -14.40
C LEU A 78 -11.94 16.05 -14.55
N PRO A 79 -12.42 17.03 -13.75
CA PRO A 79 -11.82 18.36 -13.73
C PRO A 79 -10.38 18.30 -13.21
N ASP A 80 -9.52 19.15 -13.76
CA ASP A 80 -8.19 19.40 -13.18
C ASP A 80 -8.38 19.81 -11.71
N LYS A 81 -7.86 19.01 -10.78
CA LYS A 81 -7.66 19.50 -9.42
C LYS A 81 -6.59 20.60 -9.51
N ALA A 82 -7.00 21.84 -9.27
CA ALA A 82 -6.12 22.98 -9.05
C ALA A 82 -5.19 22.77 -7.86
#